data_AF-A0A8T6VCJ0-F1
#
_entry.id   AF-A0A8T6VCJ0-F1
#
_cell.length_a   1.000
_cell.length_b   1.000
_cell.length_c   1.000
_cell.angle_alpha   90.00
_cell.angle_beta   90.00
_cell.angle_gamma   90.00
#
_symmetry.space_group_name_H-M   'P 1'
#
loop_
_entity.id
_entity.type
_entity.pdbx_description
1 polymer ?
#
loop_
_entity_poly.entity_id
_entity_poly.type
_entity_poly.pdbx_seq_one_letter_code
_entity_poly.pdbx_strand_id
1 'polypeptide(L)' 'MKIKELLVNLVITFPIVLVVSISVTYLWNLVVHGSGAIDWEISLVFALSIGLALSVSWALRTKEK' A
#
# COMPACT_ATOMS: atom_id res chain seq x y z
N MET A 1 -17.03 -5.55 -9.72
CA MET A 1 -16.48 -6.87 -9.32
C MET A 1 -17.37 -7.46 -8.25
N LYS A 2 -17.28 -8.78 -8.02
CA LYS A 2 -17.82 -9.33 -6.76
C LYS A 2 -16.97 -8.74 -5.62
N ILE A 3 -17.60 -8.30 -4.53
CA ILE A 3 -16.88 -7.71 -3.38
C ILE A 3 -15.76 -8.63 -2.86
N LYS A 4 -15.94 -9.94 -3.05
CA LYS A 4 -14.97 -10.99 -2.71
C LYS A 4 -13.66 -10.87 -3.49
N GLU A 5 -13.70 -10.57 -4.79
CA GLU A 5 -12.49 -10.42 -5.62
C GLU A 5 -11.69 -9.17 -5.22
N LEU A 6 -12.39 -8.08 -4.92
CA LEU A 6 -11.77 -6.87 -4.40
C LEU A 6 -11.05 -7.12 -3.07
N LEU A 7 -11.70 -7.83 -2.15
CA LEU A 7 -11.10 -8.20 -0.87
C LEU A 7 -9.87 -9.09 -1.04
N VAL A 8 -9.92 -10.10 -1.92
CA VAL A 8 -8.78 -10.98 -2.19
C VAL A 8 -7.61 -10.20 -2.79
N ASN A 9 -7.87 -9.34 -3.79
CA ASN A 9 -6.83 -8.50 -4.38
C ASN A 9 -6.23 -7.52 -3.37
N LEU A 10 -7.06 -6.94 -2.50
CA LEU A 10 -6.61 -6.04 -1.45
C LEU A 10 -5.72 -6.77 -0.45
N VAL A 11 -6.11 -7.96 0.02
CA VAL A 11 -5.32 -8.76 0.98
C VAL A 11 -3.96 -9.18 0.41
N ILE A 12 -3.86 -9.41 -0.90
CA ILE A 12 -2.58 -9.74 -1.55
C ILE A 12 -1.73 -8.50 -1.81
N THR A 13 -2.35 -7.41 -2.27
CA THR A 13 -1.64 -6.17 -2.64
C THR A 13 -1.18 -5.40 -1.40
N PHE A 14 -1.99 -5.39 -0.35
CA PHE A 14 -1.74 -4.66 0.88
C PHE A 14 -0.39 -4.99 1.54
N PRO A 15 0.01 -6.25 1.81
CA PRO A 15 1.29 -6.55 2.44
C PRO A 15 2.48 -6.12 1.57
N ILE A 16 2.36 -6.23 0.25
CA ILE A 16 3.41 -5.78 -0.68
C ILE A 16 3.60 -4.26 -0.57
N VAL A 17 2.50 -3.52 -0.65
CA VAL A 17 2.52 -2.06 -0.53
C VAL A 17 2.98 -1.64 0.86
N LEU A 18 2.61 -2.37 1.92
CA LEU A 18 3.05 -2.10 3.29
C LEU A 18 4.57 -2.24 3.43
N VAL A 19 5.18 -3.30 2.89
CA VAL A 19 6.64 -3.47 2.92
C VAL A 19 7.35 -2.35 2.16
N VAL A 20 6.81 -1.95 1.01
CA VAL A 20 7.35 -0.82 0.23
C VAL A 20 7.23 0.49 1.00
N SER A 21 6.06 0.77 1.60
CA SER A 21 5.83 1.97 2.40
C SER A 21 6.74 2.03 3.63
N ILE A 22 6.92 0.92 4.34
CA ILE A 22 7.87 0.81 5.46
C ILE A 22 9.28 1.13 4.98
N SER A 23 9.70 0.55 3.85
CA SER A 23 11.05 0.77 3.31
C SER A 23 11.28 2.23 2.92
N VAL A 24 10.32 2.84 2.20
CA VAL A 24 10.39 4.24 1.77
C VAL A 24 10.42 5.18 2.98
N THR A 25 9.53 4.97 3.95
CA THR A 25 9.42 5.83 5.12
C THR A 25 10.63 5.67 6.03
N TYR A 26 11.13 4.45 6.20
CA TYR A 26 12.36 4.17 6.93
C TYR A 26 13.58 4.86 6.31
N LEU A 27 13.76 4.73 4.98
CA LEU A 27 14.86 5.38 4.27
C LEU A 27 14.75 6.91 4.34
N TRP A 28 13.54 7.45 4.21
CA TRP A 28 13.29 8.87 4.40
C TRP A 28 13.71 9.33 5.80
N ASN A 29 13.31 8.60 6.84
CA ASN A 29 13.64 8.94 8.23
C ASN A 29 15.15 8.86 8.51
N LEU A 30 15.80 7.83 7.95
CA LEU A 30 17.24 7.64 8.04
C LEU A 30 18.01 8.80 7.40
N VAL A 31 17.58 9.24 6.22
CA VAL A 31 18.26 10.30 5.46
C VAL A 31 17.98 11.69 6.03
N VAL A 32 16.73 11.98 6.41
CA VAL A 32 16.31 13.33 6.79
C VAL A 32 16.52 13.60 8.27
N HIS A 33 16.17 12.63 9.13
CA HIS A 33 16.20 12.82 10.59
C HIS A 33 17.40 12.12 11.25
N GLY A 34 18.21 11.38 10.48
CA GLY A 34 19.33 10.59 11.02
C GLY A 34 18.88 9.47 11.97
N SER A 35 17.57 9.20 12.03
CA SER A 35 16.95 8.22 12.92
C SER A 35 16.38 7.10 12.07
N GLY A 36 16.92 5.89 12.23
CA GLY A 36 16.40 4.67 11.60
C GLY A 36 15.14 4.16 12.28
N ALA A 37 14.16 5.02 12.52
CA ALA A 37 12.88 4.65 13.13
C ALA A 37 11.83 4.38 12.05
N ILE A 38 11.07 3.30 12.23
CA ILE A 38 9.93 2.98 11.36
C ILE A 38 8.73 3.79 11.84
N ASP A 39 8.27 4.71 11.00
CA ASP A 39 6.99 5.42 11.21
C ASP A 39 5.83 4.54 10.74
N TRP A 40 5.27 3.79 11.69
CA TRP A 40 4.15 2.88 11.46
C TRP A 40 2.88 3.61 11.01
N GLU A 41 2.61 4.80 11.56
CA GLU A 41 1.42 5.58 11.20
C GLU A 41 1.44 5.98 9.72
N ILE A 42 2.53 6.62 9.28
CA ILE A 42 2.71 7.04 7.88
C ILE A 42 2.71 5.81 6.96
N SER A 43 3.44 4.75 7.33
CA SER A 43 3.54 3.54 6.52
C SER A 43 2.17 2.86 6.34
N LEU A 44 1.33 2.80 7.38
CA LEU A 44 0.00 2.21 7.32
C LEU A 44 -0.97 3.06 6.49
N VAL A 45 -0.94 4.39 6.64
CA VAL A 45 -1.78 5.29 5.85
C VAL A 45 -1.43 5.21 4.36
N PHE A 46 -0.14 5.18 4.03
CA PHE A 46 0.32 5.00 2.65
C PHE A 46 -0.09 3.62 2.10
N ALA A 47 0.12 2.56 2.89
CA ALA A 47 -0.22 1.20 2.48
C ALA A 47 -1.71 1.01 2.20
N LEU A 48 -2.56 1.54 3.08
CA LEU A 48 -4.00 1.50 2.90
C LEU A 48 -4.42 2.32 1.67
N SER A 49 -3.93 3.56 1.54
CA SER A 49 -4.33 4.46 0.45
C SER A 49 -3.93 3.91 -0.92
N ILE A 50 -2.67 3.49 -1.08
CA ILE A 50 -2.14 2.95 -2.34
C ILE A 50 -2.72 1.56 -2.61
N GLY A 51 -2.84 0.71 -1.58
CA GLY A 51 -3.41 -0.64 -1.72
C GLY A 51 -4.86 -0.62 -2.19
N LEU A 52 -5.68 0.29 -1.64
CA LEU A 52 -7.05 0.53 -2.10
C LEU A 52 -7.09 1.11 -3.51
N ALA A 53 -6.30 2.15 -3.79
CA ALA A 53 -6.26 2.79 -5.11
C ALA A 53 -5.91 1.78 -6.21
N LEU A 54 -4.85 0.98 -6.00
CA LEU A 54 -4.45 -0.07 -6.93
C LEU A 54 -5.56 -1.11 -7.11
N SER A 55 -6.11 -1.65 -6.01
CA SER A 55 -7.15 -2.67 -6.09
C SER A 55 -8.38 -2.20 -6.88
N VAL A 56 -8.78 -0.94 -6.71
CA VAL A 56 -9.87 -0.33 -7.45
C VAL A 56 -9.50 -0.07 -8.92
N SER A 57 -8.31 0.45 -9.21
CA SER A 57 -7.85 0.66 -10.59
C SER A 57 -7.79 -0.63 -11.40
N TRP A 58 -7.30 -1.72 -10.79
CA TRP A 58 -7.31 -3.05 -11.40
C TRP A 58 -8.73 -3.55 -11.66
N ALA A 59 -9.63 -3.35 -10.70
CA ALA A 59 -11.03 -3.72 -10.82
C ALA A 59 -11.76 -3.00 -11.96
N LEU A 60 -11.49 -1.69 -12.12
CA LEU A 60 -12.03 -0.87 -13.19
C LEU A 60 -11.50 -1.33 -14.56
N ARG A 61 -10.19 -1.61 -14.66
CA ARG A 61 -9.58 -2.09 -15.90
C ARG A 61 -10.14 -3.43 -16.38
N THR A 62 -10.51 -4.33 -15.47
CA THR A 62 -11.15 -5.62 -15.84
C THR A 62 -12.63 -5.49 -16.24
N LYS A 63 -13.28 -4.35 -16.00
CA LYS A 63 -14.66 -4.09 -16.42
C LYS A 63 -14.77 -3.52 -17.84
N GLU A 64 -13.67 -3.01 -18.36
CA GLU A 64 -13.58 -2.35 -19.68
C GLU A 64 -13.23 -3.33 -20.82
N LYS A 65 -12.90 -4.58 -20.48
CA LYS A 65 -12.74 -5.71 -21.42
C LYS A 65 -13.92 -6.66 -21.29
#